data_AF-A0AAW9LEA5-F1
#
_entry.id   AF-A0AAW9LEA5-F1
#
_cell.length_a   1.000
_cell.length_b   1.000
_cell.length_c   1.000
_cell.angle_alpha   90.00
_cell.angle_beta   90.00
_cell.angle_gamma   90.00
#
_symmetry.space_group_name_H-M   'P 1'
#
loop_
_entity.id
_entity.type
_entity.pdbx_description
1 polymer ?
#
loop_
_entity_poly.entity_id
_entity_poly.type
_entity_poly.pdbx_seq_one_letter_code
_entity_poly.pdbx_strand_id
1 'polypeptide(L)' 'MVAKTEREDGTWYECEGCGMLFDDREDARQHEANCDDEDPSYIQ' A
#
# COMPACT_ATOMS: atom_id res chain seq x y z
N MET A 1 1.67 3.43 -6.56
CA MET A 1 0.23 3.53 -6.87
C MET A 1 -0.45 2.43 -6.07
N VAL A 2 -1.69 2.57 -5.59
CA VAL A 2 -2.32 1.44 -4.87
C VAL A 2 -2.90 0.40 -5.84
N ALA A 3 -2.62 -0.87 -5.61
CA ALA A 3 -3.13 -1.98 -6.41
C ALA A 3 -4.48 -2.44 -5.85
N LYS A 4 -5.53 -2.46 -6.69
CA LYS A 4 -6.85 -2.96 -6.28
C LYS A 4 -6.87 -4.49 -6.43
N THR A 5 -7.21 -5.20 -5.36
CA THR A 5 -7.45 -6.64 -5.37
C THR A 5 -8.87 -6.97 -4.92
N GLU A 6 -9.52 -7.91 -5.58
CA GLU A 6 -10.82 -8.46 -5.16
C GLU A 6 -10.59 -9.80 -4.48
N ARG A 7 -11.13 -9.96 -3.27
CA ARG A 7 -11.06 -11.18 -2.45
C ARG A 7 -12.49 -11.63 -2.12
N GLU A 8 -12.61 -12.83 -1.55
CA GLU A 8 -13.90 -13.41 -1.17
C GLU A 8 -14.67 -12.53 -0.17
N ASP A 9 -13.96 -11.74 0.65
CA ASP A 9 -14.52 -10.79 1.61
C ASP A 9 -14.86 -9.41 1.02
N GLY A 10 -14.39 -9.06 -0.19
CA GLY A 10 -14.65 -7.75 -0.82
C GLY A 10 -13.48 -7.17 -1.60
N THR A 11 -13.54 -5.86 -1.86
CA THR A 11 -12.46 -5.11 -2.51
C THR A 11 -11.44 -4.65 -1.47
N TRP A 12 -10.16 -4.87 -1.77
CA TRP A 12 -9.03 -4.43 -0.97
C TRP A 12 -8.04 -3.64 -1.84
N TYR A 13 -7.24 -2.80 -1.20
CA TYR A 13 -6.24 -1.96 -1.83
C TYR A 13 -4.88 -2.23 -1.20
N GLU A 14 -3.95 -2.72 -2.00
CA GLU A 14 -2.59 -3.07 -1.59
C GLU A 14 -1.63 -1.92 -1.90
N CYS A 15 -0.78 -1.58 -0.93
CA CYS A 15 0.34 -0.69 -1.15
C CYS A 15 1.46 -1.44 -1.89
N GLU A 16 1.88 -0.95 -3.05
CA GLU A 16 2.94 -1.59 -3.85
C GLU A 16 4.34 -1.48 -3.23
N GLY A 17 4.54 -0.57 -2.27
CA GLY A 17 5.78 -0.50 -1.50
C GLY A 17 5.82 -1.61 -0.44
N CYS A 18 5.01 -1.44 0.60
CA CYS A 18 5.11 -2.29 1.79
C CYS A 18 4.27 -3.58 1.75
N GLY A 19 3.40 -3.75 0.75
CA GLY A 19 2.48 -4.89 0.63
C GLY A 19 1.31 -4.87 1.63
N MET A 20 1.04 -3.74 2.30
CA MET A 20 -0.05 -3.61 3.26
C MET A 20 -1.41 -3.49 2.55
N LEU A 21 -2.43 -4.17 3.07
CA LEU A 21 -3.77 -4.21 2.53
C LEU A 21 -4.72 -3.30 3.34
N PHE A 22 -5.53 -2.54 2.63
CA PHE A 22 -6.52 -1.61 3.18
C PHE A 22 -7.88 -1.92 2.59
N ASP A 23 -8.94 -1.78 3.39
CA ASP A 23 -10.32 -1.93 2.92
C ASP A 23 -10.82 -0.70 2.16
N ASP A 24 -10.24 0.48 2.44
CA ASP A 24 -10.59 1.74 1.78
C ASP A 24 -9.47 2.24 0.83
N ARG A 25 -9.89 2.83 -0.28
CA ARG A 25 -8.98 3.34 -1.30
C ARG A 25 -8.27 4.61 -0.83
N GLU A 26 -8.98 5.48 -0.10
CA GLU A 26 -8.40 6.73 0.38
C GLU A 26 -7.33 6.47 1.43
N ASP A 27 -7.57 5.54 2.36
CA ASP A 27 -6.57 5.08 3.33
C ASP A 27 -5.34 4.50 2.66
N ALA A 28 -5.52 3.58 1.70
CA ALA A 28 -4.40 3.01 0.95
C ALA A 28 -3.58 4.09 0.25
N ARG A 29 -4.24 5.06 -0.40
CA ARG A 29 -3.58 6.14 -1.15
C ARG A 29 -2.84 7.09 -0.22
N GLN A 30 -3.45 7.47 0.89
CA GLN A 30 -2.80 8.31 1.90
C GLN A 30 -1.62 7.57 2.54
N HIS A 31 -1.78 6.29 2.84
CA HIS A 31 -0.70 5.44 3.29
C HIS A 31 0.43 5.44 2.28
N GLU A 32 0.18 5.10 1.02
CA GLU A 32 1.20 5.07 -0.05
C GLU A 32 1.94 6.41 -0.17
N ALA A 33 1.23 7.54 -0.09
CA ALA A 33 1.84 8.87 -0.14
C ALA A 33 2.75 9.18 1.06
N ASN A 34 2.54 8.52 2.20
CA ASN A 34 3.39 8.58 3.40
C ASN A 34 4.24 7.32 3.57
N CYS A 35 4.16 6.36 2.65
CA CYS A 35 4.76 5.06 2.79
C CYS A 35 6.23 5.24 2.48
N ASP A 36 7.04 5.19 3.53
CA ASP A 36 8.50 5.29 3.49
C ASP A 36 9.11 3.98 2.99
N ASP A 37 8.54 3.39 1.93
CA ASP A 37 9.10 2.24 1.22
C ASP A 37 10.28 2.68 0.32
N GLU A 38 10.90 3.81 0.66
CA GLU A 38 12.30 4.02 0.36
C GLU A 38 13.06 2.92 1.13
N ASP A 39 13.19 1.77 0.45
CA ASP A 39 14.22 0.77 0.67
C ASP A 39 15.41 1.51 1.27
N PRO A 40 15.82 1.25 2.52
CA PRO A 40 16.88 2.00 3.14
C PRO A 40 18.07 1.79 2.23
N SER A 41 18.31 2.76 1.35
CA SER A 41 19.45 2.89 0.48
C SER A 41 20.59 3.09 1.45
N TYR A 42 21.03 1.93 1.92
CA TYR A 42 22.12 1.59 2.77
C TYR A 42 22.83 2.81 3.32
N ILE A 43 22.74 3.01 4.65
CA ILE A 43 23.74 3.80 5.34
C ILE A 43 25.10 3.26 4.89
N GLN A 44 25.84 4.07 4.14
CA GLN A 44 27.29 4.10 4.21
C GLN A 44 27.83 5.50 3.98
#